data_AF-A0A838UZ05-F1
#
_entry.id   AF-A0A838UZ05-F1
#
_cell.length_a   1.000
_cell.length_b   1.000
_cell.length_c   1.000
_cell.angle_alpha   90.00
_cell.angle_beta   90.00
_cell.angle_gamma   90.00
#
_symmetry.space_group_name_H-M   'P 1'
#
loop_
_entity.id
_entity.type
_entity.pdbx_description
1 polymer ?
#
loop_
_entity_poly.entity_id
_entity_poly.type
_entity_poly.pdbx_seq_one_letter_code
_entity_poly.pdbx_strand_id
1 'polypeptide(L)'
;MAGSAKKAKAEAAVRATVRGRVQEVGFREATLGRARELGALGWVRNAEDGSVLIHAEGSQAAVDGLLAFLGDGPPGAAVDEVAVEPVKAEGHEQFAVRGVDAGVFVVQEHAATAHHFDLRLEVDGTMRSWAVPKGPSMDPAVKRLAVEVGDHDVSHNEFEGPTAGGGVIVWDRGGYEQGGRVAWPQALERGHAVFVLHGEKLRGGFALQRTRPGEKPQWLLIKRRDDEAQPGTDVVAEQPHSVLGGSTLEELIAAG
;
A
#
# COMPACT_ATOMS: atom_id res chain seq x y z
N MET A 1 -17.45 29.43 -7.56
CA MET A 1 -18.21 28.18 -7.78
C MET A 1 -17.41 27.31 -8.76
N ALA A 2 -16.40 26.59 -8.28
CA ALA A 2 -15.65 25.64 -9.12
C ALA A 2 -16.40 24.30 -9.06
N GLY A 3 -17.02 23.92 -10.18
CA GLY A 3 -17.72 22.65 -10.31
C GLY A 3 -16.74 21.49 -10.16
N SER A 4 -17.07 20.56 -9.28
CA SER A 4 -16.37 19.28 -9.15
C SER A 4 -16.51 18.53 -10.48
N ALA A 5 -15.42 18.44 -11.26
CA ALA A 5 -15.42 17.67 -12.50
C ALA A 5 -15.69 16.20 -12.15
N LYS A 6 -16.83 15.66 -12.62
CA LYS A 6 -17.09 14.22 -12.58
C LYS A 6 -15.90 13.51 -13.23
N LYS A 7 -15.22 12.62 -12.48
CA LYS A 7 -14.24 11.68 -13.05
C LYS A 7 -14.88 11.00 -14.26
N ALA A 8 -14.31 11.19 -15.44
CA ALA A 8 -14.71 10.44 -16.62
C ALA A 8 -14.45 8.95 -16.35
N LYS A 9 -15.41 8.10 -16.66
CA LYS A 9 -15.25 6.64 -16.58
C LYS A 9 -14.22 6.24 -17.64
N ALA A 10 -13.24 5.40 -17.29
CA ALA A 10 -12.28 4.88 -18.27
C ALA A 10 -13.00 4.15 -19.41
N GLU A 11 -12.57 4.40 -20.64
CA GLU A 11 -13.13 3.80 -21.86
C GLU A 11 -12.56 2.41 -22.10
N ALA A 12 -11.29 2.20 -21.74
CA ALA A 12 -10.57 0.94 -21.85
C ALA A 12 -9.77 0.67 -20.58
N ALA A 13 -9.62 -0.61 -20.23
CA ALA A 13 -8.72 -1.08 -19.19
C ALA A 13 -8.15 -2.46 -19.57
N VAL A 14 -6.84 -2.63 -19.39
CA VAL A 14 -6.11 -3.85 -19.76
C VAL A 14 -5.07 -4.23 -18.70
N ARG A 15 -4.79 -5.52 -18.63
CA ARG A 15 -3.59 -6.09 -18.02
C ARG A 15 -2.65 -6.52 -19.12
N ALA A 16 -1.37 -6.16 -19.00
CA ALA A 16 -0.34 -6.63 -19.91
C ALA A 16 0.80 -7.31 -19.15
N THR A 17 1.29 -8.41 -19.70
CA THR A 17 2.50 -9.10 -19.24
C THR A 17 3.52 -9.04 -20.36
N VAL A 18 4.64 -8.38 -20.09
CA VAL A 18 5.75 -8.21 -21.04
C VAL A 18 6.88 -9.14 -20.66
N ARG A 19 7.34 -9.96 -21.61
CA ARG A 19 8.43 -10.91 -21.43
C ARG A 19 9.59 -10.61 -22.38
N GLY A 20 10.77 -11.07 -21.99
CA GLY A 20 12.02 -10.95 -22.74
C GLY A 20 13.12 -10.33 -21.87
N ARG A 21 14.04 -9.59 -22.49
CA ARG A 21 15.05 -8.81 -21.77
C ARG A 21 14.46 -7.47 -21.33
N VAL A 22 13.70 -7.52 -20.24
CA VAL A 22 12.92 -6.37 -19.74
C VAL A 22 13.28 -5.95 -18.31
N GLN A 23 14.19 -6.67 -17.66
CA GLN A 23 14.76 -6.31 -16.36
C GLN A 23 16.04 -5.48 -16.53
N GLU A 24 16.34 -4.62 -15.54
CA GLU A 24 17.57 -3.82 -15.47
C GLU A 24 17.80 -2.83 -16.63
N VAL A 25 16.78 -2.60 -17.47
CA VAL A 25 16.81 -1.69 -18.65
C VAL A 25 15.97 -0.43 -18.45
N GLY A 26 15.52 -0.15 -17.22
CA GLY A 26 14.66 1.00 -16.90
C GLY A 26 13.23 0.88 -17.46
N PHE A 27 12.74 -0.34 -17.66
CA PHE A 27 11.43 -0.60 -18.29
C PHE A 27 10.26 0.03 -17.51
N ARG A 28 10.27 -0.06 -16.17
CA ARG A 28 9.22 0.50 -15.32
C ARG A 28 9.19 2.03 -15.41
N GLU A 29 10.36 2.65 -15.37
CA GLU A 29 10.53 4.10 -15.42
C GLU A 29 10.12 4.67 -16.79
N ALA A 30 10.52 4.00 -17.86
CA ALA A 30 10.14 4.40 -19.22
C ALA A 30 8.63 4.21 -19.47
N THR A 31 8.06 3.09 -19.00
CA THR A 31 6.60 2.85 -19.05
C THR A 31 5.83 3.92 -18.28
N LEU A 32 6.30 4.29 -17.08
CA LEU A 32 5.72 5.38 -16.30
C LEU A 32 5.77 6.71 -17.06
N GLY A 33 6.92 7.04 -17.66
CA GLY A 33 7.08 8.24 -18.49
C GLY A 33 6.10 8.26 -19.64
N ARG A 34 6.03 7.16 -20.39
CA ARG A 34 5.15 7.04 -21.55
C ARG A 34 3.66 7.10 -21.19
N ALA A 35 3.26 6.41 -20.12
CA ALA A 35 1.89 6.45 -19.64
C ALA A 35 1.47 7.88 -19.25
N ARG A 36 2.37 8.67 -18.65
CA ARG A 36 2.11 10.08 -18.31
C ARG A 36 1.93 10.95 -19.55
N GLU A 37 2.76 10.78 -20.57
CA GLU A 37 2.62 11.51 -21.84
C GLU A 37 1.28 11.23 -22.52
N LEU A 38 0.83 9.98 -22.46
CA LEU A 38 -0.41 9.53 -23.08
C LEU A 38 -1.66 9.80 -22.23
N GLY A 39 -1.49 10.16 -20.94
CA GLY A 39 -2.59 10.31 -20.00
C GLY A 39 -3.22 8.97 -19.54
N ALA A 40 -2.52 7.85 -19.71
CA ALA A 40 -2.94 6.56 -19.18
C ALA A 40 -2.79 6.52 -17.64
N LEU A 41 -3.70 5.82 -16.98
CA LEU A 41 -3.72 5.59 -15.53
C LEU A 41 -3.48 4.09 -15.26
N GLY A 42 -3.05 3.73 -14.05
CA GLY A 42 -2.75 2.34 -13.71
C GLY A 42 -1.39 2.17 -13.06
N TRP A 43 -0.66 1.13 -13.43
CA TRP A 43 0.63 0.83 -12.83
C TRP A 43 1.51 -0.09 -13.65
N VAL A 44 2.80 -0.10 -13.34
CA VAL A 44 3.80 -1.03 -13.86
C VAL A 44 4.63 -1.61 -12.70
N ARG A 45 4.93 -2.91 -12.71
CA ARG A 45 5.84 -3.56 -11.74
C ARG A 45 6.62 -4.69 -12.40
N ASN A 46 7.72 -5.07 -11.76
CA ASN A 46 8.39 -6.32 -12.08
C ASN A 46 7.67 -7.47 -11.36
N ALA A 47 7.61 -8.62 -12.01
CA ALA A 47 7.21 -9.87 -11.39
C ALA A 47 8.44 -10.68 -10.98
N GLU A 48 8.23 -11.65 -10.07
CA GLU A 48 9.28 -12.55 -9.58
C GLU A 48 9.85 -13.44 -10.70
N ASP A 49 9.06 -13.75 -11.73
CA ASP A 49 9.50 -14.53 -12.89
C ASP A 49 10.34 -13.72 -13.90
N GLY A 50 10.64 -12.46 -13.58
CA GLY A 50 11.40 -11.55 -14.43
C GLY A 50 10.57 -10.84 -15.50
N SER A 51 9.26 -11.11 -15.62
CA SER A 51 8.38 -10.34 -16.50
C SER A 51 8.06 -8.94 -15.94
N VAL A 52 7.51 -8.07 -16.80
CA VAL A 52 6.95 -6.78 -16.39
C VAL A 52 5.44 -6.85 -16.51
N LEU A 53 4.74 -6.55 -15.41
CA LEU A 53 3.29 -6.53 -15.34
C LEU A 53 2.77 -5.10 -15.34
N ILE A 54 1.72 -4.87 -16.13
CA ILE A 54 1.08 -3.57 -16.30
C ILE A 54 -0.42 -3.70 -16.07
N HIS A 55 -0.99 -2.73 -15.37
CA HIS A 55 -2.41 -2.36 -15.53
C HIS A 55 -2.44 -1.00 -16.22
N ALA A 56 -3.23 -0.85 -17.27
CA ALA A 56 -3.45 0.42 -17.93
C ALA A 56 -4.93 0.66 -18.15
N GLU A 57 -5.43 1.83 -17.74
CA GLU A 57 -6.81 2.27 -17.98
C GLU A 57 -6.86 3.74 -18.39
N GLY A 58 -7.86 4.11 -19.17
CA GLY A 58 -8.01 5.49 -19.67
C GLY A 58 -8.85 5.57 -20.93
N SER A 59 -8.55 6.53 -21.79
CA SER A 59 -9.10 6.55 -23.15
C SER A 59 -8.54 5.41 -23.97
N GLN A 60 -9.28 4.94 -24.97
CA GLN A 60 -8.80 3.87 -25.85
C GLN A 60 -7.44 4.21 -26.48
N ALA A 61 -7.28 5.45 -26.98
CA ALA A 61 -6.04 5.92 -27.59
C ALA A 61 -4.84 5.93 -26.61
N ALA A 62 -5.07 6.26 -25.33
CA ALA A 62 -4.00 6.25 -24.33
C ALA A 62 -3.54 4.83 -24.02
N VAL A 63 -4.48 3.88 -23.90
CA VAL A 63 -4.19 2.47 -23.67
C VAL A 63 -3.46 1.86 -24.88
N ASP A 64 -3.97 2.06 -26.09
CA ASP A 64 -3.36 1.53 -27.31
C ASP A 64 -1.94 2.09 -27.54
N GLY A 65 -1.76 3.39 -27.32
CA GLY A 65 -0.44 4.02 -27.42
C GLY A 65 0.57 3.50 -26.40
N LEU A 66 0.10 3.10 -25.21
CA LEU A 66 0.96 2.50 -24.20
C LEU A 66 1.31 1.07 -24.58
N LEU A 67 0.33 0.27 -25.02
CA LEU A 67 0.56 -1.10 -25.49
C LEU A 67 1.55 -1.17 -26.66
N ALA A 68 1.45 -0.22 -27.61
CA ALA A 68 2.42 -0.10 -28.70
C ALA A 68 3.85 0.13 -28.16
N PHE A 69 4.01 1.04 -27.21
CA PHE A 69 5.31 1.26 -26.56
C PHE A 69 5.82 0.01 -25.81
N LEU A 70 4.94 -0.77 -25.16
CA LEU A 70 5.35 -2.00 -24.48
C LEU A 70 5.93 -3.05 -25.44
N GLY A 71 5.51 -3.05 -26.70
CA GLY A 71 6.04 -3.93 -27.74
C GLY A 71 7.47 -3.55 -28.18
N ASP A 72 7.80 -2.26 -28.16
CA ASP A 72 9.15 -1.78 -28.51
C ASP A 72 10.10 -1.78 -27.29
N GLY A 73 9.59 -1.36 -26.13
CA GLY A 73 10.34 -1.18 -24.90
C GLY A 73 11.28 0.05 -24.92
N PRO A 74 11.94 0.36 -23.79
CA PRO A 74 13.00 1.37 -23.73
C PRO A 74 14.30 0.90 -24.41
N PRO A 75 15.27 1.82 -24.64
CA PRO A 75 16.60 1.44 -25.11
C PRO A 75 17.24 0.33 -24.27
N GLY A 76 17.73 -0.71 -24.94
CA GLY A 76 18.36 -1.88 -24.30
C GLY A 76 17.39 -3.01 -23.95
N ALA A 77 16.08 -2.76 -23.99
CA ALA A 77 15.09 -3.82 -23.88
C ALA A 77 15.03 -4.67 -25.16
N ALA A 78 14.68 -5.94 -25.00
CA ALA A 78 14.23 -6.80 -26.09
C ALA A 78 12.95 -7.48 -25.64
N VAL A 79 11.82 -7.10 -26.24
CA VAL A 79 10.50 -7.62 -25.91
C VAL A 79 10.21 -8.80 -26.83
N ASP A 80 10.02 -9.97 -26.25
CA ASP A 80 9.69 -11.19 -26.99
C ASP A 80 8.17 -11.36 -27.12
N GLU A 81 7.43 -10.96 -26.09
CA GLU A 81 5.98 -11.15 -26.00
C GLU A 81 5.34 -10.03 -25.16
N VAL A 82 4.17 -9.56 -25.61
CA VAL A 82 3.25 -8.75 -24.80
C VAL A 82 1.89 -9.46 -24.79
N ALA A 83 1.59 -10.18 -23.72
CA ALA A 83 0.30 -10.80 -23.51
C ALA A 83 -0.67 -9.77 -22.90
N VAL A 84 -1.82 -9.52 -23.54
CA VAL A 84 -2.79 -8.49 -23.13
C VAL A 84 -4.15 -9.12 -22.83
N GLU A 85 -4.72 -8.75 -21.70
CA GLU A 85 -6.06 -9.16 -21.26
C GLU A 85 -6.92 -7.93 -20.94
N PRO A 86 -8.10 -7.75 -21.56
CA PRO A 86 -9.05 -6.72 -21.16
C PRO A 86 -9.59 -6.97 -19.75
N VAL A 87 -9.62 -5.92 -18.91
CA VAL A 87 -10.14 -6.00 -17.54
C VAL A 87 -11.13 -4.89 -17.26
N LYS A 88 -11.78 -4.94 -16.09
CA LYS A 88 -12.57 -3.81 -15.59
C LYS A 88 -11.62 -2.72 -15.09
N ALA A 89 -11.99 -1.47 -15.34
CA ALA A 89 -11.31 -0.33 -14.75
C ALA A 89 -11.38 -0.41 -13.21
N GLU A 90 -10.23 -0.29 -12.58
CA GLU A 90 -10.04 -0.26 -11.13
C GLU A 90 -10.19 1.16 -10.56
N GLY A 91 -10.20 2.19 -11.42
CA GLY A 91 -10.44 3.58 -11.04
C GLY A 91 -9.19 4.27 -10.48
N HIS A 92 -8.02 3.88 -10.99
CA HIS A 92 -6.73 4.50 -10.74
C HIS A 92 -6.79 5.99 -11.06
N GLU A 93 -6.16 6.82 -10.22
CA GLU A 93 -6.14 8.28 -10.40
C GLU A 93 -4.84 8.73 -11.06
N GLN A 94 -3.93 7.80 -11.28
CA GLN A 94 -2.58 8.03 -11.77
C GLN A 94 -1.98 6.74 -12.32
N PHE A 95 -0.94 6.88 -13.14
CA PHE A 95 0.04 5.81 -13.39
C PHE A 95 1.17 5.85 -12.36
N ALA A 96 1.57 4.69 -11.82
CA ALA A 96 2.64 4.57 -10.83
C ALA A 96 3.49 3.30 -11.04
N VAL A 97 4.75 3.34 -10.59
CA VAL A 97 5.54 2.12 -10.44
C VAL A 97 5.13 1.45 -9.13
N ARG A 98 4.87 0.14 -9.15
CA ARG A 98 4.69 -0.74 -7.99
C ARG A 98 5.88 -1.70 -7.89
N GLY A 99 6.02 -2.43 -6.78
CA GLY A 99 7.18 -3.28 -6.56
C GLY A 99 8.43 -2.49 -6.17
N VAL A 100 8.28 -1.32 -5.53
CA VAL A 100 9.40 -0.55 -4.99
C VAL A 100 9.38 -0.75 -3.49
N ASP A 101 10.28 -1.60 -3.00
CA ASP A 101 10.45 -1.84 -1.57
C ASP A 101 10.68 -0.51 -0.84
N ALA A 102 9.95 -0.32 0.27
CA ALA A 102 10.01 0.86 1.12
C ALA A 102 10.40 0.53 2.58
N GLY A 103 10.55 -0.75 2.93
CA GLY A 103 10.96 -1.20 4.27
C GLY A 103 9.97 -2.17 4.91
N VAL A 104 10.07 -2.33 6.24
CA VAL A 104 9.18 -3.22 7.00
C VAL A 104 8.08 -2.46 7.73
N PHE A 105 7.00 -3.18 8.06
CA PHE A 105 5.95 -2.69 8.93
C PHE A 105 5.64 -3.70 10.04
N VAL A 106 5.06 -3.17 11.12
CA VAL A 106 4.45 -3.96 12.18
C VAL A 106 3.15 -3.30 12.61
N VAL A 107 2.19 -4.12 13.01
CA VAL A 107 1.00 -3.69 13.74
C VAL A 107 1.01 -4.40 15.07
N GLN A 108 1.07 -3.63 16.16
CA GLN A 108 0.97 -4.17 17.51
C GLN A 108 -0.41 -3.90 18.08
N GLU A 109 -1.09 -4.91 18.61
CA GLU A 109 -2.29 -4.70 19.41
C GLU A 109 -1.88 -4.45 20.87
N HIS A 110 -2.39 -3.37 21.44
CA HIS A 110 -1.90 -2.83 22.71
C HIS A 110 -3.06 -2.57 23.67
N ALA A 111 -3.07 -3.31 24.78
CA ALA A 111 -3.90 -3.02 25.93
C ALA A 111 -3.10 -2.09 26.86
N ALA A 112 -3.40 -0.80 26.78
CA ALA A 112 -2.89 0.23 27.68
C ALA A 112 -4.06 0.86 28.47
N THR A 113 -4.01 2.17 28.73
CA THR A 113 -5.15 2.91 29.29
C THR A 113 -6.41 2.81 28.41
N ALA A 114 -6.21 2.65 27.10
CA ALA A 114 -7.23 2.27 26.14
C ALA A 114 -6.65 1.22 25.18
N HIS A 115 -7.51 0.28 24.77
CA HIS A 115 -7.20 -0.67 23.70
C HIS A 115 -7.02 0.07 22.37
N HIS A 116 -5.93 -0.22 21.65
CA HIS A 116 -5.64 0.34 20.34
C HIS A 116 -4.64 -0.54 19.59
N PHE A 117 -4.39 -0.19 18.33
CA PHE A 117 -3.36 -0.82 17.50
C PHE A 117 -2.31 0.21 17.11
N ASP A 118 -1.04 -0.09 17.33
CA ASP A 118 0.08 0.72 16.86
C ASP A 118 0.51 0.24 15.48
N LEU A 119 0.16 0.99 14.42
CA LEU A 119 0.72 0.80 13.08
C LEU A 119 2.07 1.50 13.00
N ARG A 120 3.11 0.78 12.57
CA ARG A 120 4.44 1.33 12.40
C ARG A 120 5.00 1.00 11.03
N LEU A 121 5.60 2.00 10.38
CA LEU A 121 6.27 1.88 9.08
C LEU A 121 7.73 2.31 9.25
N GLU A 122 8.67 1.47 8.81
CA GLU A 122 10.08 1.84 8.76
C GLU A 122 10.29 2.91 7.68
N VAL A 123 10.78 4.09 8.07
CA VAL A 123 11.12 5.18 7.15
C VAL A 123 12.44 5.77 7.60
N ASP A 124 13.43 5.83 6.70
CA ASP A 124 14.78 6.33 7.00
C ASP A 124 15.41 5.70 8.26
N GLY A 125 15.20 4.39 8.45
CA GLY A 125 15.77 3.61 9.57
C GLY A 125 15.08 3.79 10.92
N THR A 126 13.92 4.44 10.97
CA THR A 126 13.11 4.57 12.20
C THR A 126 11.66 4.13 11.99
N MET A 127 11.00 3.65 13.04
CA MET A 127 9.60 3.23 12.97
C MET A 127 8.66 4.42 13.21
N ARG A 128 8.23 5.06 12.11
CA ARG A 128 7.17 6.07 12.13
C ARG A 128 5.88 5.40 12.60
N SER A 129 5.25 5.96 13.63
CA SER A 129 4.24 5.23 14.40
C SER A 129 2.91 5.99 14.52
N TRP A 130 1.81 5.24 14.44
CA TRP A 130 0.46 5.74 14.63
C TRP A 130 -0.37 4.83 15.52
N ALA A 131 -0.99 5.39 16.55
CA ALA A 131 -2.03 4.71 17.32
C ALA A 131 -3.36 4.76 16.56
N VAL A 132 -3.96 3.61 16.32
CA VAL A 132 -5.21 3.39 15.58
C VAL A 132 -6.23 2.80 16.55
N PRO A 133 -7.09 3.61 17.20
CA PRO A 133 -7.90 3.16 18.35
C PRO A 133 -8.85 2.00 18.07
N LYS A 134 -9.35 1.89 16.84
CA LYS A 134 -10.24 0.78 16.44
C LYS A 134 -9.51 -0.32 15.67
N GLY A 135 -8.23 -0.15 15.41
CA GLY A 135 -7.46 -0.98 14.49
C GLY A 135 -7.68 -0.66 13.00
N PRO A 136 -6.91 -1.31 12.12
CA PRO A 136 -7.03 -1.19 10.67
C PRO A 136 -8.36 -1.76 10.16
N SER A 137 -8.65 -1.57 8.87
CA SER A 137 -9.80 -2.19 8.20
C SER A 137 -9.43 -2.54 6.78
N MET A 138 -9.95 -3.66 6.30
CA MET A 138 -9.85 -4.09 4.90
C MET A 138 -11.01 -3.57 4.02
N ASP A 139 -11.95 -2.81 4.60
CA ASP A 139 -13.06 -2.19 3.86
C ASP A 139 -12.67 -0.77 3.39
N PRO A 140 -12.59 -0.50 2.07
CA PRO A 140 -12.27 0.83 1.54
C PRO A 140 -13.28 1.93 1.88
N ALA A 141 -14.48 1.59 2.34
CA ALA A 141 -15.47 2.57 2.81
C ALA A 141 -15.20 3.05 4.24
N VAL A 142 -14.40 2.32 5.00
CA VAL A 142 -14.12 2.61 6.41
C VAL A 142 -12.84 3.42 6.55
N LYS A 143 -12.94 4.61 7.13
CA LYS A 143 -11.79 5.48 7.44
C LYS A 143 -11.43 5.33 8.91
N ARG A 144 -10.22 4.87 9.20
CA ARG A 144 -9.74 4.67 10.58
C ARG A 144 -8.92 5.89 11.03
N LEU A 145 -9.24 6.45 12.19
CA LEU A 145 -8.40 7.48 12.82
C LEU A 145 -7.05 6.85 13.17
N ALA A 146 -5.97 7.52 12.79
CA ALA A 146 -4.60 7.17 13.12
C ALA A 146 -3.93 8.41 13.73
N VAL A 147 -3.52 8.34 14.99
CA VAL A 147 -2.89 9.46 15.71
C VAL A 147 -1.39 9.22 15.70
N GLU A 148 -0.62 10.15 15.13
CA GLU A 148 0.83 10.03 15.08
C GLU A 148 1.41 10.13 16.50
N VAL A 149 2.30 9.19 16.82
CA VAL A 149 3.00 9.07 18.12
C VAL A 149 4.50 9.05 17.89
N GLY A 150 5.29 9.12 18.96
CA GLY A 150 6.75 9.15 18.88
C GLY A 150 7.32 7.95 18.10
N ASP A 151 8.44 8.19 17.41
CA ASP A 151 9.15 7.17 16.65
C ASP A 151 9.70 6.08 17.59
N HIS A 152 9.81 4.86 17.06
CA HIS A 152 10.34 3.71 17.79
C HIS A 152 11.53 3.10 17.06
N ASP A 153 12.39 2.41 17.81
CA ASP A 153 13.47 1.62 17.23
C ASP A 153 12.93 0.33 16.61
N VAL A 154 13.53 -0.11 15.50
CA VAL A 154 13.14 -1.33 14.77
C VAL A 154 13.16 -2.58 15.67
N SER A 155 14.03 -2.62 16.69
CA SER A 155 14.06 -3.71 17.67
C SER A 155 12.74 -3.94 18.42
N HIS A 156 11.85 -2.95 18.46
CA HIS A 156 10.53 -3.11 19.09
C HIS A 156 9.54 -3.92 18.24
N ASN A 157 9.86 -4.21 16.98
CA ASN A 157 8.93 -4.88 16.04
C ASN A 157 8.60 -6.33 16.42
N GLU A 158 9.40 -6.95 17.30
CA GLU A 158 9.22 -8.36 17.72
C GLU A 158 8.78 -8.46 19.19
N PHE A 159 8.54 -7.34 19.86
CA PHE A 159 8.15 -7.36 21.26
C PHE A 159 6.68 -7.79 21.44
N GLU A 160 6.50 -8.85 22.22
CA GLU A 160 5.23 -9.29 22.80
C GLU A 160 5.42 -9.55 24.29
N GLY A 161 4.43 -9.19 25.11
CA GLY A 161 4.50 -9.42 26.54
C GLY A 161 3.62 -8.50 27.38
N PRO A 162 3.54 -8.78 28.70
CA PRO A 162 2.84 -7.93 29.64
C PRO A 162 3.52 -6.56 29.75
N THR A 163 2.71 -5.53 29.93
CA THR A 163 3.15 -4.14 30.19
C THR A 163 2.59 -3.65 31.51
N ALA A 164 3.03 -2.49 31.99
CA ALA A 164 2.57 -1.93 33.27
C ALA A 164 1.05 -1.68 33.34
N GLY A 165 0.33 -1.68 32.20
CA GLY A 165 -1.11 -1.40 32.13
C GLY A 165 -1.92 -2.42 31.31
N GLY A 166 -1.33 -3.58 30.98
CA GLY A 166 -1.96 -4.60 30.16
C GLY A 166 -0.91 -5.43 29.44
N GLY A 167 -0.90 -5.39 28.11
CA GLY A 167 0.01 -6.19 27.31
C GLY A 167 0.08 -5.72 25.87
N VAL A 168 1.03 -6.28 25.14
CA VAL A 168 1.22 -6.06 23.71
C VAL A 168 1.41 -7.40 23.00
N ILE A 169 0.78 -7.54 21.84
CA ILE A 169 1.11 -8.58 20.86
C ILE A 169 1.48 -7.94 19.51
N VAL A 170 2.27 -8.64 18.72
CA VAL A 170 2.51 -8.38 17.31
C VAL A 170 1.34 -8.98 16.53
N TRP A 171 0.37 -8.14 16.19
CA TRP A 171 -0.86 -8.54 15.52
C TRP A 171 -0.65 -8.77 14.02
N ASP A 172 0.24 -8.03 13.36
CA ASP A 172 0.63 -8.27 11.96
C ASP A 172 2.03 -7.72 11.69
N ARG A 173 2.70 -8.24 10.66
CA ARG A 173 4.00 -7.74 10.21
C ARG A 173 4.28 -8.14 8.77
N GLY A 174 5.18 -7.41 8.12
CA GLY A 174 5.65 -7.78 6.79
C GLY A 174 6.50 -6.68 6.15
N GLY A 175 6.78 -6.85 4.86
CA GLY A 175 7.34 -5.78 4.03
C GLY A 175 6.26 -4.84 3.53
N TYR A 176 6.66 -3.64 3.10
CA TYR A 176 5.76 -2.75 2.40
C TYR A 176 6.46 -2.04 1.24
N GLU A 177 5.67 -1.65 0.24
CA GLU A 177 6.15 -0.96 -0.95
C GLU A 177 5.63 0.47 -1.01
N GLN A 178 6.35 1.34 -1.71
CA GLN A 178 5.84 2.62 -2.13
C GLN A 178 4.67 2.43 -3.11
N GLY A 179 3.52 3.03 -2.81
CA GLY A 179 2.32 2.99 -3.66
C GLY A 179 1.97 4.32 -4.32
N GLY A 180 2.65 5.41 -3.94
CA GLY A 180 2.39 6.78 -4.39
C GLY A 180 3.48 7.35 -5.30
N ARG A 181 3.22 8.52 -5.91
CA ARG A 181 4.21 9.26 -6.72
C ARG A 181 5.28 9.95 -5.87
N VAL A 182 4.96 10.25 -4.62
CA VAL A 182 5.87 10.92 -3.70
C VAL A 182 6.60 9.85 -2.93
N ALA A 183 7.93 9.88 -3.00
CA ALA A 183 8.79 8.98 -2.25
C ALA A 183 8.71 9.27 -0.75
N TRP A 184 9.14 8.30 0.03
CA TRP A 184 9.43 8.47 1.45
C TRP A 184 10.78 9.21 1.61
N PRO A 185 10.94 10.07 2.63
CA PRO A 185 9.98 10.45 3.66
C PRO A 185 8.98 11.55 3.23
N GLN A 186 9.15 12.16 2.05
CA GLN A 186 8.39 13.36 1.66
C GLN A 186 6.87 13.14 1.56
N ALA A 187 6.43 11.89 1.35
CA ALA A 187 5.01 11.53 1.39
C ALA A 187 4.37 11.85 2.76
N LEU A 188 5.08 11.59 3.87
CA LEU A 188 4.62 11.94 5.21
C LEU A 188 4.64 13.44 5.43
N GLU A 189 5.70 14.13 5.02
CA GLU A 189 5.80 15.59 5.15
C GLU A 189 4.62 16.30 4.48
N ARG A 190 4.25 15.84 3.27
CA ARG A 190 3.07 16.36 2.53
C ARG A 190 1.73 15.99 3.15
N GLY A 191 1.70 15.04 4.09
CA GLY A 191 0.47 14.62 4.75
C GLY A 191 -0.36 13.64 3.92
N HIS A 192 0.24 12.99 2.93
CA HIS A 192 -0.44 11.98 2.13
C HIS A 192 0.56 10.93 1.64
N ALA A 193 0.52 9.76 2.26
CA ALA A 193 1.32 8.61 1.88
C ALA A 193 0.43 7.48 1.37
N VAL A 194 0.85 6.84 0.28
CA VAL A 194 0.18 5.68 -0.31
C VAL A 194 1.22 4.57 -0.39
N PHE A 195 0.87 3.39 0.10
CA PHE A 195 1.77 2.24 0.23
C PHE A 195 1.01 0.94 0.04
N VAL A 196 1.74 -0.14 -0.21
CA VAL A 196 1.18 -1.49 -0.34
C VAL A 196 1.76 -2.36 0.77
N LEU A 197 0.91 -2.95 1.60
CA LEU A 197 1.33 -3.85 2.67
C LEU A 197 1.39 -5.29 2.16
N HIS A 198 2.41 -6.02 2.61
CA HIS A 198 2.59 -7.45 2.36
C HIS A 198 2.69 -8.19 3.70
N GLY A 199 1.65 -8.06 4.53
CA GLY A 199 1.56 -8.72 5.82
C GLY A 199 0.94 -10.10 5.76
N GLU A 200 0.79 -10.72 6.93
CA GLU A 200 -0.02 -11.93 7.07
C GLU A 200 -1.51 -11.59 6.97
N LYS A 201 -1.93 -10.49 7.62
CA LYS A 201 -3.33 -10.06 7.69
C LYS A 201 -3.65 -8.87 6.79
N LEU A 202 -2.79 -7.85 6.80
CA LEU A 202 -2.98 -6.65 6.00
C LEU A 202 -2.23 -6.79 4.67
N ARG A 203 -2.99 -6.84 3.58
CA ARG A 203 -2.46 -6.95 2.22
C ARG A 203 -3.02 -5.86 1.31
N GLY A 204 -2.26 -5.50 0.29
CA GLY A 204 -2.67 -4.56 -0.74
C GLY A 204 -2.50 -3.10 -0.34
N GLY A 205 -3.13 -2.20 -1.11
CA GLY A 205 -2.91 -0.78 -1.01
C GLY A 205 -3.60 -0.13 0.19
N PHE A 206 -2.90 0.77 0.86
CA PHE A 206 -3.38 1.65 1.93
C PHE A 206 -2.96 3.10 1.68
N ALA A 207 -3.63 4.02 2.35
CA ALA A 207 -3.22 5.43 2.41
C ALA A 207 -3.29 5.96 3.84
N LEU A 208 -2.31 6.79 4.20
CA LEU A 208 -2.34 7.68 5.35
C LEU A 208 -2.55 9.10 4.86
N GLN A 209 -3.64 9.74 5.30
CA GLN A 209 -3.97 11.13 4.96
C GLN A 209 -4.09 11.99 6.22
N ARG A 210 -3.22 12.97 6.39
CA ARG A 210 -3.23 13.89 7.54
C ARG A 210 -4.39 14.86 7.42
N THR A 211 -5.23 14.90 8.43
CA THR A 211 -6.39 15.79 8.53
C THR A 211 -6.15 16.95 9.48
N ARG A 212 -5.28 16.77 10.49
CA ARG A 212 -4.93 17.81 11.45
C ARG A 212 -3.43 17.77 11.78
N PRO A 213 -2.66 18.84 11.50
CA PRO A 213 -1.29 18.98 11.99
C PRO A 213 -1.27 19.46 13.45
N GLY A 214 -0.10 19.40 14.10
CA GLY A 214 0.11 19.93 15.46
C GLY A 214 0.97 19.00 16.32
N GLU A 215 0.89 19.16 17.64
CA GLU A 215 1.63 18.34 18.62
C GLU A 215 1.22 16.86 18.60
N LYS A 216 -0.06 16.58 18.27
CA LYS A 216 -0.59 15.23 18.04
C LYS A 216 -1.26 15.18 16.67
N PRO A 217 -0.49 15.02 15.58
CA PRO A 217 -1.05 14.98 14.24
C PRO A 217 -2.10 13.87 14.10
N GLN A 218 -3.24 14.19 13.49
CA GLN A 218 -4.30 13.23 13.20
C GLN A 218 -4.32 12.91 11.72
N TRP A 219 -4.40 11.61 11.46
CA TRP A 219 -4.41 11.00 10.15
C TRP A 219 -5.63 10.10 9.98
N LEU A 220 -5.94 9.78 8.74
CA LEU A 220 -6.86 8.72 8.37
C LEU A 220 -6.06 7.61 7.69
N LEU A 221 -6.15 6.40 8.23
CA LEU A 221 -5.73 5.17 7.57
C LEU A 221 -6.91 4.64 6.75
N ILE A 222 -6.69 4.41 5.46
CA ILE A 222 -7.74 4.08 4.49
C ILE A 222 -7.25 2.95 3.59
N LYS A 223 -7.99 1.83 3.55
CA LYS A 223 -7.78 0.76 2.57
C LYS A 223 -8.10 1.25 1.17
N ARG A 224 -7.24 0.97 0.19
CA ARG A 224 -7.49 1.26 -1.22
C ARG A 224 -8.38 0.18 -1.83
N ARG A 225 -9.15 0.57 -2.84
CA ARG A 225 -9.88 -0.39 -3.68
C ARG A 225 -8.86 -1.11 -4.57
N ASP A 226 -8.72 -2.41 -4.35
CA ASP A 226 -7.91 -3.36 -5.11
C ASP A 226 -8.44 -4.77 -4.81
N ASP A 227 -7.78 -5.80 -5.34
CA ASP A 227 -8.19 -7.20 -5.22
C ASP A 227 -8.10 -7.75 -3.77
N GLU A 228 -7.37 -7.06 -2.88
CA GLU A 228 -7.23 -7.44 -1.46
C GLU A 228 -8.29 -6.76 -0.58
N ALA A 229 -9.10 -5.85 -1.14
CA ALA A 229 -10.16 -5.19 -0.39
C ALA A 229 -11.26 -6.18 0.03
N GLN A 230 -11.69 -6.11 1.29
CA GLN A 230 -12.72 -6.97 1.86
C GLN A 230 -13.84 -6.09 2.46
N PRO A 231 -14.80 -5.63 1.65
CA PRO A 231 -15.92 -4.83 2.14
C PRO A 231 -16.79 -5.58 3.14
N GLY A 232 -17.17 -4.92 4.23
CA GLY A 232 -18.06 -5.48 5.25
C GLY A 232 -17.41 -6.48 6.24
N THR A 233 -16.11 -6.77 6.14
CA THR A 233 -15.40 -7.63 7.10
C THR A 233 -14.82 -6.82 8.27
N ASP A 234 -14.56 -7.50 9.38
CA ASP A 234 -13.85 -6.95 10.52
C ASP A 234 -12.59 -7.78 10.82
N VAL A 235 -11.51 -7.49 10.08
CA VAL A 235 -10.24 -8.21 10.16
C VAL A 235 -9.67 -8.28 11.58
N VAL A 236 -9.94 -7.26 12.41
CA VAL A 236 -9.47 -7.23 13.81
C VAL A 236 -10.18 -8.28 14.65
N ALA A 237 -11.50 -8.40 14.51
CA ALA A 237 -12.29 -9.38 15.22
C ALA A 237 -12.12 -10.80 14.66
N GLU A 238 -11.98 -10.92 13.33
CA GLU A 238 -11.85 -12.20 12.64
C GLU A 238 -10.47 -12.84 12.83
N GLN A 239 -9.41 -12.04 13.01
CA GLN A 239 -8.04 -12.50 13.14
C GLN A 239 -7.32 -11.87 14.36
N PRO A 240 -7.71 -12.21 15.61
CA PRO A 240 -7.21 -11.53 16.82
C PRO A 240 -5.85 -12.02 17.32
N HIS A 241 -5.32 -13.12 16.76
CA HIS A 241 -4.14 -13.80 17.29
C HIS A 241 -2.83 -13.13 16.88
N SER A 242 -1.82 -13.20 17.73
CA SER A 242 -0.44 -12.86 17.38
C SER A 242 0.05 -13.62 16.15
N VAL A 243 0.85 -12.98 15.28
CA VAL A 243 1.55 -13.66 14.18
C VAL A 243 2.88 -14.29 14.62
N LEU A 244 3.34 -14.05 15.84
CA LEU A 244 4.55 -14.67 16.40
C LEU A 244 4.20 -15.85 17.32
N GLY A 245 3.41 -15.60 18.36
CA GLY A 245 3.07 -16.59 19.38
C GLY A 245 1.73 -17.31 19.16
N GLY A 246 0.87 -16.81 18.26
CA GLY A 246 -0.44 -17.40 17.98
C GLY A 246 -1.51 -17.19 19.06
N SER A 247 -1.17 -16.59 20.21
CA SER A 247 -2.11 -16.24 21.27
C SER A 247 -2.81 -14.92 21.00
N THR A 248 -4.03 -14.76 21.52
CA THR A 248 -4.69 -13.46 21.61
C THR A 248 -4.06 -12.60 22.70
N LEU A 249 -4.31 -11.29 22.66
CA LEU A 249 -3.85 -10.37 23.69
C LEU A 249 -4.45 -10.70 25.07
N GLU A 250 -5.71 -11.11 25.12
CA GLU A 250 -6.37 -11.51 26.37
C GLU A 250 -5.72 -12.74 27.00
N GLU A 251 -5.41 -13.75 26.19
CA GLU A 251 -4.69 -14.95 26.66
C GLU A 251 -3.28 -14.62 27.14
N LEU A 252 -2.57 -13.75 26.42
CA LEU A 252 -1.23 -13.31 26.83
C LEU A 252 -1.26 -12.59 28.18
N ILE A 253 -2.23 -11.70 28.40
CA ILE A 253 -2.38 -10.98 29.67
C ILE A 253 -2.80 -11.93 30.80
N ALA A 254 -3.66 -12.91 30.53
CA ALA A 254 -4.10 -13.87 31.54
C ALA A 254 -3.01 -14.86 31.96
N ALA A 255 -2.00 -15.09 31.11
CA ALA A 255 -0.89 -16.00 31.37
C ALA A 255 0.29 -15.36 32.13
N GLY A 256 0.36 -14.03 32.22
CA GLY A 256 1.41 -13.26 32.91
C GLY A 256 1.00 -12.81 34.31
#